data_AF-A0A0G0NEL8-F1
#
_entry.id   AF-A0A0G0NEL8-F1
#
_cell.length_a   1.000
_cell.length_b   1.000
_cell.length_c   1.000
_cell.angle_alpha   90.00
_cell.angle_beta   90.00
_cell.angle_gamma   90.00
#
_symmetry.space_group_name_H-M   'P 1'
#
loop_
_entity.id
_entity.type
_entity.pdbx_description
1 polymer ?
#
loop_
_entity_poly.entity_id
_entity_poly.type
_entity_poly.pdbx_seq_one_letter_code
_entity_poly.pdbx_strand_id
1 'polypeptide(L)'
;MNIYRSSVKYLFFVIFLGAISSPAFAYMDPSEVLSRSRNESELVCNVMYGLGLPCGSGRVTSTNSQTTYYNSITTSNNSNSSQNNSSTNTTTTTSSNNDGWSWSGVSNLSASIFTGNVSKKFTNNQISLIKSSTNPGVYEIIDGKKHNIPNEEIFNDYGYKKEMVRTVAQSEIDRYPRAKLIQAKGDNKVYYLTENGMRRLMPDAKIYESYGNRKADIVTISKKELNYYPEDLYIYQENPLNRDVFMISNGIKQYLTPMAIRRMELKEFQVAPVNQYEFSYYKTGAPIIY
;
A
#
# COMPACT_ATOMS: atom_id res chain seq x y z
N MET A 1 12.11 33.91 -17.23
CA MET A 1 12.34 32.67 -18.01
C MET A 1 12.09 31.52 -17.04
N ASN A 2 10.84 31.12 -16.76
CA ASN A 2 10.03 30.15 -17.52
C ASN A 2 10.81 28.84 -17.76
N ILE A 3 10.38 27.61 -17.43
CA ILE A 3 9.03 27.05 -17.19
C ILE A 3 9.21 25.51 -16.84
N TYR A 4 8.16 24.88 -16.26
CA TYR A 4 7.85 23.43 -16.08
C TYR A 4 8.69 22.57 -15.08
N ARG A 5 8.20 21.99 -13.96
CA ARG A 5 6.97 21.26 -13.53
C ARG A 5 6.83 19.83 -14.10
N SER A 6 6.65 18.88 -13.16
CA SER A 6 6.05 17.52 -13.32
C SER A 6 6.94 16.48 -14.03
N SER A 7 7.15 15.25 -13.53
CA SER A 7 6.12 14.30 -13.10
C SER A 7 6.68 13.17 -12.21
N VAL A 8 5.90 12.86 -11.19
CA VAL A 8 5.87 11.59 -10.45
C VAL A 8 5.45 10.46 -11.41
N LYS A 9 5.94 9.22 -11.21
CA LYS A 9 5.13 7.98 -11.03
C LYS A 9 5.78 6.69 -11.60
N TYR A 10 5.73 5.64 -10.76
CA TYR A 10 5.94 4.19 -11.00
C TYR A 10 7.39 3.74 -11.26
N LEU A 11 7.89 2.59 -10.80
CA LEU A 11 7.22 1.32 -10.52
C LEU A 11 8.06 0.48 -9.53
N PHE A 12 7.41 -0.09 -8.52
CA PHE A 12 7.93 -1.19 -7.71
C PHE A 12 8.02 -2.46 -8.57
N PHE A 13 9.18 -3.11 -8.60
CA PHE A 13 9.29 -4.55 -8.86
C PHE A 13 10.56 -5.05 -8.17
N VAL A 14 10.42 -5.67 -6.99
CA VAL A 14 11.48 -6.50 -6.41
C VAL A 14 10.89 -7.90 -6.27
N ILE A 15 11.34 -8.78 -7.16
CA ILE A 15 11.04 -10.20 -7.16
C ILE A 15 11.90 -10.85 -6.07
N PHE A 16 11.24 -11.55 -5.16
CA PHE A 16 11.86 -12.44 -4.19
C PHE A 16 12.25 -13.73 -4.92
N LEU A 17 13.54 -14.08 -4.96
CA LEU A 17 13.99 -15.44 -5.27
C LEU A 17 15.43 -15.65 -4.77
N GLY A 18 15.59 -16.68 -3.92
CA GLY A 18 16.75 -17.56 -3.96
C GLY A 18 17.93 -17.20 -3.06
N ALA A 19 17.92 -17.77 -1.85
CA ALA A 19 19.14 -18.11 -1.15
C ALA A 19 19.87 -19.23 -1.89
N ILE A 20 21.00 -18.94 -2.55
CA ILE A 20 22.06 -19.91 -2.85
C ILE A 20 23.41 -19.18 -2.81
N SER A 21 24.38 -19.87 -2.22
CA SER A 21 25.76 -19.51 -1.88
C SER A 21 26.68 -19.04 -3.01
N SER A 22 27.59 -18.13 -2.62
CA SER A 22 28.90 -17.77 -3.21
C SER A 22 28.95 -16.71 -4.34
N PRO A 23 29.82 -15.67 -4.23
CA PRO A 23 29.93 -14.59 -5.20
C PRO A 23 30.97 -14.91 -6.27
N ALA A 24 30.53 -15.03 -7.52
CA ALA A 24 31.40 -14.92 -8.69
C ALA A 24 30.57 -14.43 -9.87
N PHE A 25 30.27 -13.13 -9.91
CA PHE A 25 29.86 -12.49 -11.16
C PHE A 25 30.60 -11.17 -11.32
N ALA A 26 31.23 -11.06 -12.48
CA ALA A 26 32.02 -9.93 -12.93
C ALA A 26 31.20 -8.64 -12.89
N TYR A 27 31.86 -7.59 -12.42
CA TYR A 27 31.39 -6.22 -12.44
C TYR A 27 31.28 -5.77 -13.90
N MET A 28 30.06 -5.70 -14.45
CA MET A 28 29.78 -4.92 -15.66
C MET A 28 29.45 -3.50 -15.23
N ASP A 29 30.27 -2.55 -15.66
CA ASP A 29 30.04 -1.12 -15.46
C ASP A 29 28.85 -0.67 -16.33
N PRO A 30 27.71 -0.23 -15.76
CA PRO A 30 26.54 0.19 -16.52
C PRO A 30 26.76 1.45 -17.36
N SER A 31 27.84 2.20 -17.10
CA SER A 31 28.12 3.46 -17.78
C SER A 31 28.58 3.30 -19.23
N GLU A 32 29.17 2.15 -19.60
CA GLU A 32 29.57 1.90 -21.00
C GLU A 32 28.36 1.61 -21.92
N VAL A 33 27.32 0.93 -21.42
CA VAL A 33 26.13 0.55 -22.21
C VAL A 33 25.27 1.77 -22.54
N LEU A 34 25.25 2.78 -21.65
CA LEU A 34 24.46 4.00 -21.83
C LEU A 34 25.09 4.99 -22.82
N SER A 35 26.39 4.86 -23.13
CA SER A 35 27.12 5.82 -23.97
C SER A 35 26.98 5.59 -25.49
N ARG A 36 26.40 4.44 -25.91
CA ARG A 36 26.40 4.02 -27.32
C ARG A 36 25.03 3.90 -27.98
N SER A 37 23.94 4.13 -27.26
CA SER A 37 22.58 3.99 -27.79
C SER A 37 22.01 5.35 -28.22
N ARG A 38 21.63 5.48 -29.50
CA ARG A 38 20.99 6.70 -30.03
C ARG A 38 19.47 6.61 -30.09
N ASN A 39 18.86 5.47 -29.73
CA ASN A 39 17.40 5.24 -29.74
C ASN A 39 16.97 4.20 -28.68
N GLU A 40 15.78 4.36 -28.10
CA GLU A 40 15.24 3.53 -27.01
C GLU A 40 15.15 2.03 -27.34
N SER A 41 14.91 1.66 -28.60
CA SER A 41 14.83 0.26 -29.04
C SER A 41 16.18 -0.46 -29.08
N GLU A 42 17.28 0.28 -29.25
CA GLU A 42 18.64 -0.26 -29.27
C GLU A 42 19.15 -0.54 -27.85
N LEU A 43 18.68 0.25 -26.88
CA LEU A 43 18.99 0.13 -25.46
C LEU A 43 18.41 -1.16 -24.87
N VAL A 44 17.16 -1.47 -25.21
CA VAL A 44 16.50 -2.72 -24.79
C VAL A 44 17.19 -3.94 -25.38
N CYS A 45 17.59 -3.90 -26.65
CA CYS A 45 18.29 -5.00 -27.30
C CYS A 45 19.69 -5.24 -26.72
N ASN A 46 20.47 -4.19 -26.44
CA ASN A 46 21.80 -4.32 -25.86
C ASN A 46 21.77 -4.88 -24.43
N VAL A 47 20.78 -4.47 -23.62
CA VAL A 47 20.57 -5.02 -22.27
C VAL A 47 20.17 -6.50 -22.35
N MET A 48 19.29 -6.87 -23.28
CA MET A 48 18.87 -8.27 -23.46
C MET A 48 20.04 -9.16 -23.95
N TYR A 49 20.91 -8.64 -24.81
CA TYR A 49 22.12 -9.35 -25.25
C TYR A 49 23.11 -9.57 -24.09
N GLY A 50 23.29 -8.58 -23.21
CA GLY A 50 24.09 -8.72 -21.99
C GLY A 50 23.54 -9.75 -20.99
N LEU A 51 22.24 -10.04 -21.06
CA LEU A 51 21.56 -11.06 -20.26
C LEU A 51 21.41 -12.41 -20.99
N GLY A 52 21.99 -12.56 -22.18
CA GLY A 52 21.94 -13.81 -22.97
C GLY A 52 20.57 -14.14 -23.56
N LEU A 53 19.66 -13.16 -23.65
CA LEU A 53 18.30 -13.34 -24.18
C LEU A 53 18.21 -12.87 -25.65
N PRO A 54 17.58 -13.64 -26.55
CA PRO A 54 17.38 -13.22 -27.93
C PRO A 54 16.33 -12.11 -28.02
N CYS A 55 16.65 -11.00 -28.67
CA CYS A 55 15.69 -9.96 -29.03
C CYS A 55 15.04 -10.28 -30.39
N GLY A 56 13.71 -10.26 -30.44
CA GLY A 56 12.92 -10.72 -31.59
C GLY A 56 13.09 -9.86 -32.86
N SER A 57 13.67 -10.50 -33.88
CA SER A 57 13.34 -10.41 -35.31
C SER A 57 13.05 -9.04 -35.93
N GLY A 58 14.12 -8.34 -36.31
CA GLY A 58 14.20 -7.53 -37.52
C GLY A 58 15.42 -8.01 -38.31
N ARG A 59 15.21 -8.83 -39.35
CA ARG A 59 16.29 -9.40 -40.16
C ARG A 59 17.07 -8.28 -40.85
N VAL A 60 18.39 -8.34 -40.68
CA VAL A 60 19.39 -7.76 -41.57
C VAL A 60 19.02 -8.13 -43.01
N THR A 61 18.78 -7.12 -43.85
CA THR A 61 18.87 -7.25 -45.29
C THR A 61 20.26 -6.79 -45.72
N SER A 62 21.11 -7.74 -46.09
CA SER A 62 21.96 -7.53 -47.27
C SER A 62 21.79 -8.70 -48.22
N THR A 63 21.44 -8.31 -49.44
CA THR A 63 21.66 -8.99 -50.71
C THR A 63 20.82 -10.21 -51.08
N ASN A 64 20.12 -9.99 -52.19
CA ASN A 64 19.92 -10.86 -53.34
C ASN A 64 18.67 -11.75 -53.41
N SER A 65 17.80 -11.26 -54.32
CA SER A 65 17.28 -11.97 -55.49
C SER A 65 15.84 -12.49 -55.40
N GLN A 66 15.01 -11.87 -56.26
CA GLN A 66 14.11 -12.49 -57.25
C GLN A 66 13.05 -13.47 -56.69
N THR A 67 11.74 -13.41 -56.98
CA THR A 67 11.01 -12.99 -58.19
C THR A 67 9.49 -13.13 -57.94
N THR A 68 8.70 -12.27 -58.60
CA THR A 68 7.37 -12.48 -59.23
C THR A 68 6.12 -12.97 -58.45
N TYR A 69 5.13 -12.06 -58.37
CA TYR A 69 3.76 -12.09 -58.95
C TYR A 69 2.88 -13.36 -58.89
N TYR A 70 1.69 -13.29 -58.25
CA TYR A 70 0.35 -13.31 -58.91
C TYR A 70 -0.85 -13.17 -57.93
N ASN A 71 -1.98 -12.77 -58.51
CA ASN A 71 -3.28 -12.29 -58.01
C ASN A 71 -4.27 -13.31 -57.41
N SER A 72 -5.41 -12.74 -56.94
CA SER A 72 -6.83 -13.21 -56.91
C SER A 72 -7.32 -13.82 -55.58
N ILE A 73 -8.32 -13.23 -54.87
CA ILE A 73 -9.78 -13.07 -55.09
C ILE A 73 -10.58 -14.38 -54.96
N THR A 74 -11.47 -14.48 -53.96
CA THR A 74 -12.91 -14.90 -54.01
C THR A 74 -13.49 -14.97 -52.57
N THR A 75 -14.47 -14.17 -52.10
CA THR A 75 -15.96 -14.09 -52.21
C THR A 75 -16.85 -15.21 -51.62
N SER A 76 -17.74 -14.86 -50.66
CA SER A 76 -19.23 -15.03 -50.66
C SER A 76 -19.82 -14.32 -49.41
N ASN A 77 -20.70 -13.30 -49.51
CA ASN A 77 -22.17 -13.24 -49.74
C ASN A 77 -23.06 -13.86 -48.65
N ASN A 78 -23.89 -13.07 -47.94
CA ASN A 78 -25.33 -12.86 -48.25
C ASN A 78 -26.03 -11.89 -47.25
N SER A 79 -27.26 -11.47 -47.57
CA SER A 79 -27.86 -10.14 -47.35
C SER A 79 -29.25 -10.16 -46.67
N ASN A 80 -29.60 -9.04 -46.01
CA ASN A 80 -30.91 -8.33 -45.88
C ASN A 80 -32.24 -8.96 -45.40
N SER A 81 -32.91 -8.28 -44.44
CA SER A 81 -34.21 -7.52 -44.56
C SER A 81 -34.85 -7.23 -43.18
N SER A 82 -35.16 -5.97 -42.80
CA SER A 82 -36.48 -5.24 -42.75
C SER A 82 -37.66 -6.01 -42.07
N GLN A 83 -38.58 -5.49 -41.24
CA GLN A 83 -39.17 -4.15 -41.06
C GLN A 83 -40.11 -4.11 -39.81
N ASN A 84 -40.28 -2.93 -39.18
CA ASN A 84 -41.45 -2.29 -38.52
C ASN A 84 -42.45 -3.06 -37.61
N ASN A 85 -42.78 -2.52 -36.40
CA ASN A 85 -43.93 -1.59 -36.20
C ASN A 85 -44.13 -1.02 -34.77
N SER A 86 -44.46 0.27 -34.76
CA SER A 86 -45.08 1.25 -33.83
C SER A 86 -45.88 0.85 -32.57
N SER A 87 -45.77 1.68 -31.52
CA SER A 87 -46.89 2.37 -30.82
C SER A 87 -46.35 3.31 -29.70
N THR A 88 -46.29 4.62 -29.94
CA THR A 88 -47.13 5.69 -29.35
C THR A 88 -47.59 5.49 -27.90
N ASN A 89 -47.10 6.34 -26.99
CA ASN A 89 -47.97 7.19 -26.16
C ASN A 89 -47.20 8.42 -25.64
N THR A 90 -47.69 9.59 -26.06
CA THR A 90 -47.29 10.92 -25.63
C THR A 90 -48.35 11.42 -24.65
N THR A 91 -47.96 11.82 -23.44
CA THR A 91 -48.79 12.69 -22.59
C THR A 91 -47.90 13.58 -21.72
N THR A 92 -47.67 14.78 -22.26
CA THR A 92 -47.80 16.09 -21.60
C THR A 92 -47.29 16.29 -20.16
N THR A 93 -46.32 17.21 -20.08
CA THR A 93 -46.19 18.35 -19.14
C THR A 93 -46.01 18.08 -17.65
N THR A 94 -44.81 18.39 -17.14
CA THR A 94 -44.60 19.61 -16.34
C THR A 94 -43.12 19.95 -16.28
N SER A 95 -42.82 21.14 -16.80
CA SER A 95 -41.54 21.83 -16.68
C SER A 95 -41.36 22.38 -15.26
N SER A 96 -40.14 22.30 -14.74
CA SER A 96 -39.59 23.40 -13.93
C SER A 96 -38.06 23.38 -14.07
N ASN A 97 -37.58 24.35 -14.85
CA ASN A 97 -36.18 24.77 -14.89
C ASN A 97 -35.82 25.50 -13.59
N ASN A 98 -34.54 25.44 -13.21
CA ASN A 98 -33.65 26.60 -13.03
C ASN A 98 -32.29 26.09 -12.55
N ASP A 99 -31.29 26.15 -13.42
CA ASP A 99 -30.16 27.10 -13.39
C ASP A 99 -28.95 26.37 -12.75
N GLY A 100 -27.84 26.09 -13.41
CA GLY A 100 -27.17 26.85 -14.45
C GLY A 100 -25.80 27.25 -13.92
N TRP A 101 -24.79 26.39 -14.07
CA TRP A 101 -23.40 26.82 -14.17
C TRP A 101 -22.64 25.96 -15.18
N SER A 102 -22.15 26.65 -16.21
CA SER A 102 -21.39 26.17 -17.35
C SER A 102 -19.90 26.26 -17.02
N TRP A 103 -19.18 25.15 -17.19
CA TRP A 103 -17.73 25.19 -17.41
C TRP A 103 -17.45 24.55 -18.78
N SER A 104 -17.08 25.38 -19.74
CA SER A 104 -16.60 25.00 -21.06
C SER A 104 -15.13 24.55 -20.98
N GLY A 105 -14.84 23.27 -21.27
CA GLY A 105 -13.46 22.80 -21.27
C GLY A 105 -13.23 21.30 -21.54
N VAL A 106 -13.46 20.87 -22.79
CA VAL A 106 -12.76 19.80 -23.55
C VAL A 106 -12.88 18.31 -23.16
N SER A 107 -13.12 17.52 -24.21
CA SER A 107 -12.88 16.08 -24.45
C SER A 107 -13.86 15.04 -23.89
N ASN A 108 -14.64 14.46 -24.82
CA ASN A 108 -15.37 13.21 -24.67
C ASN A 108 -14.39 12.07 -24.32
N LEU A 109 -14.20 11.79 -23.03
CA LEU A 109 -13.85 10.46 -22.57
C LEU A 109 -15.11 9.84 -21.94
N SER A 110 -15.78 8.98 -22.69
CA SER A 110 -16.81 8.11 -22.14
C SER A 110 -16.14 7.00 -21.32
N ALA A 111 -15.87 7.28 -20.05
CA ALA A 111 -15.62 6.23 -19.07
C ALA A 111 -16.99 5.67 -18.66
N SER A 112 -17.27 4.42 -19.01
CA SER A 112 -18.38 3.67 -18.43
C SER A 112 -18.04 3.42 -16.96
N ILE A 113 -18.53 4.29 -16.09
CA ILE A 113 -18.44 4.07 -14.66
C ILE A 113 -19.40 2.91 -14.37
N PHE A 114 -18.86 1.72 -14.13
CA PHE A 114 -19.63 0.64 -13.54
C PHE A 114 -19.91 1.04 -12.10
N THR A 115 -20.98 1.81 -11.91
CA THR A 115 -21.53 2.13 -10.59
C THR A 115 -22.24 0.88 -10.07
N GLY A 116 -21.44 -0.12 -9.70
CA GLY A 116 -21.89 -1.17 -8.82
C GLY A 116 -22.23 -0.52 -7.49
N ASN A 117 -23.52 -0.25 -7.26
CA ASN A 117 -24.03 0.09 -5.94
C ASN A 117 -23.79 -1.10 -5.00
N VAL A 118 -22.58 -1.21 -4.43
CA VAL A 118 -22.35 -2.04 -3.25
C VAL A 118 -22.83 -1.22 -2.05
N SER A 119 -24.15 -1.07 -1.92
CA SER A 119 -24.75 -0.66 -0.67
C SER A 119 -24.69 -1.84 0.29
N LYS A 120 -23.51 -2.10 0.87
CA LYS A 120 -23.43 -2.88 2.11
C LYS A 120 -24.02 -1.96 3.18
N LYS A 121 -25.32 -2.12 3.44
CA LYS A 121 -25.99 -1.51 4.59
C LYS A 121 -25.25 -1.99 5.84
N PHE A 122 -24.32 -1.18 6.34
CA PHE A 122 -23.90 -1.25 7.72
C PHE A 122 -25.07 -0.70 8.52
N THR A 123 -25.95 -1.60 8.96
CA THR A 123 -26.92 -1.26 9.99
C THR A 123 -26.12 -0.89 11.23
N ASN A 124 -26.30 0.35 11.70
CA ASN A 124 -25.73 0.85 12.94
C ASN A 124 -25.91 -0.23 14.04
N ASN A 125 -24.82 -0.59 14.72
CA ASN A 125 -24.66 -1.62 15.78
C ASN A 125 -24.29 -3.07 15.42
N GLN A 126 -24.03 -3.44 14.17
CA GLN A 126 -23.44 -4.77 13.91
C GLN A 126 -21.91 -4.73 14.06
N ILE A 127 -21.42 -5.09 15.25
CA ILE A 127 -20.00 -5.41 15.47
C ILE A 127 -19.61 -6.48 14.44
N SER A 128 -18.69 -6.15 13.55
CA SER A 128 -18.29 -7.02 12.45
C SER A 128 -17.01 -7.77 12.83
N LEU A 129 -17.17 -8.88 13.56
CA LEU A 129 -16.08 -9.81 13.86
C LEU A 129 -15.90 -10.80 12.72
N ILE A 130 -14.69 -10.90 12.20
CA ILE A 130 -14.34 -11.77 11.09
C ILE A 130 -13.08 -12.57 11.37
N LYS A 131 -12.98 -13.77 10.79
CA LYS A 131 -11.77 -14.60 10.78
C LYS A 131 -11.61 -15.29 9.44
N SER A 132 -10.39 -15.77 9.16
CA SER A 132 -10.14 -16.64 8.00
C SER A 132 -10.13 -18.10 8.42
N SER A 133 -10.37 -19.02 7.47
CA SER A 133 -10.07 -20.43 7.68
C SER A 133 -8.57 -20.74 7.65
N THR A 134 -7.78 -19.88 6.99
CA THR A 134 -6.32 -20.04 6.85
C THR A 134 -5.52 -19.41 7.99
N ASN A 135 -6.10 -18.42 8.68
CA ASN A 135 -5.46 -17.70 9.78
C ASN A 135 -6.44 -17.66 10.97
N PRO A 136 -6.03 -18.17 12.15
CA PRO A 136 -6.90 -18.24 13.33
C PRO A 136 -7.21 -16.88 13.98
N GLY A 137 -6.52 -15.80 13.57
CA GLY A 137 -6.73 -14.45 14.11
C GLY A 137 -8.15 -13.96 13.92
N VAL A 138 -8.69 -13.35 14.98
CA VAL A 138 -10.02 -12.72 14.97
C VAL A 138 -9.83 -11.21 14.83
N TYR A 139 -10.52 -10.64 13.84
CA TYR A 139 -10.46 -9.22 13.56
C TYR A 139 -11.82 -8.57 13.80
N GLU A 140 -11.81 -7.42 14.46
CA GLU A 140 -12.95 -6.52 14.51
C GLU A 140 -12.83 -5.47 13.40
N ILE A 141 -13.89 -5.26 12.64
CA ILE A 141 -13.94 -4.17 11.66
C ILE A 141 -14.56 -2.93 12.29
N ILE A 142 -13.72 -1.92 12.52
CA ILE A 142 -14.06 -0.64 13.15
C ILE A 142 -13.64 0.48 12.21
N ASP A 143 -14.56 1.37 11.85
CA ASP A 143 -14.29 2.53 10.98
C ASP A 143 -13.54 2.18 9.69
N GLY A 144 -13.90 1.03 9.09
CA GLY A 144 -13.30 0.51 7.86
C GLY A 144 -11.89 -0.03 8.02
N LYS A 145 -11.39 -0.24 9.24
CA LYS A 145 -10.08 -0.82 9.55
C LYS A 145 -10.25 -2.17 10.21
N LYS A 146 -9.27 -3.06 10.06
CA LYS A 146 -9.20 -4.30 10.83
C LYS A 146 -8.36 -4.08 12.09
N HIS A 147 -8.98 -4.31 13.23
CA HIS A 147 -8.35 -4.36 14.56
C HIS A 147 -8.18 -5.82 14.97
N ASN A 148 -6.98 -6.24 15.33
CA ASN A 148 -6.70 -7.63 15.68
C ASN A 148 -6.94 -7.86 17.17
N ILE A 149 -7.79 -8.83 17.51
CA ILE A 149 -8.02 -9.22 18.90
C ILE A 149 -6.97 -10.26 19.30
N PRO A 150 -6.02 -9.93 20.18
CA PRO A 150 -4.78 -10.71 20.29
C PRO A 150 -4.92 -12.02 21.06
N ASN A 151 -5.92 -12.17 21.94
CA ASN A 151 -6.16 -13.40 22.68
C ASN A 151 -7.64 -13.58 23.08
N GLU A 152 -7.98 -14.78 23.57
CA GLU A 152 -9.35 -15.12 23.99
C GLU A 152 -9.79 -14.35 25.25
N GLU A 153 -8.85 -13.99 26.12
CA GLU A 153 -9.16 -13.24 27.34
C GLU A 153 -9.68 -11.83 27.04
N ILE A 154 -9.08 -11.15 26.06
CA ILE A 154 -9.49 -9.83 25.56
C ILE A 154 -10.76 -9.96 24.73
N PHE A 155 -10.87 -11.02 23.92
CA PHE A 155 -12.11 -11.32 23.20
C PHE A 155 -13.31 -11.40 24.16
N ASN A 156 -13.13 -12.11 25.28
CA ASN A 156 -14.16 -12.22 26.32
C ASN A 156 -14.37 -10.91 27.10
N ASP A 157 -13.32 -10.10 27.32
CA ASP A 157 -13.40 -8.78 27.96
C ASP A 157 -14.32 -7.82 27.20
N TYR A 158 -14.33 -7.91 25.86
CA TYR A 158 -15.26 -7.17 25.02
C TYR A 158 -16.69 -7.72 25.02
N GLY A 159 -16.94 -8.85 25.69
CA GLY A 159 -18.23 -9.54 25.68
C GLY A 159 -18.54 -10.22 24.34
N TYR A 160 -17.53 -10.42 23.50
CA TYR A 160 -17.70 -11.12 22.23
C TYR A 160 -17.95 -12.60 22.47
N LYS A 161 -18.71 -13.20 21.55
CA LYS A 161 -19.00 -14.63 21.57
C LYS A 161 -18.58 -15.25 20.26
N LYS A 162 -18.18 -16.52 20.28
CA LYS A 162 -17.65 -17.22 19.09
C LYS A 162 -18.67 -17.25 17.95
N GLU A 163 -19.97 -17.26 18.26
CA GLU A 163 -21.06 -17.23 17.29
C GLU A 163 -21.19 -15.88 16.57
N MET A 164 -20.61 -14.80 17.13
CA MET A 164 -20.54 -13.50 16.48
C MET A 164 -19.45 -13.43 15.41
N VAL A 165 -18.49 -14.36 15.43
CA VAL A 165 -17.34 -14.36 14.51
C VAL A 165 -17.71 -15.05 13.21
N ARG A 166 -17.66 -14.28 12.11
CA ARG A 166 -17.92 -14.80 10.77
C ARG A 166 -16.63 -15.29 10.11
N THR A 167 -16.66 -16.50 9.56
CA THR A 167 -15.59 -16.98 8.68
C THR A 167 -15.76 -16.37 7.30
N VAL A 168 -14.71 -15.72 6.79
CA VAL A 168 -14.66 -15.11 5.45
C VAL A 168 -13.37 -15.52 4.74
N ALA A 169 -13.26 -15.25 3.44
CA ALA A 169 -12.02 -15.45 2.72
C ALA A 169 -10.95 -14.45 3.17
N GLN A 170 -9.67 -14.87 3.19
CA GLN A 170 -8.55 -13.99 3.53
C GLN A 170 -8.52 -12.71 2.65
N SER A 171 -8.88 -12.85 1.37
CA SER A 171 -9.00 -11.72 0.42
C SER A 171 -10.10 -10.71 0.75
N GLU A 172 -11.04 -11.04 1.64
CA GLU A 172 -11.99 -10.06 2.20
C GLU A 172 -11.35 -9.29 3.36
N ILE A 173 -10.61 -9.98 4.23
CA ILE A 173 -9.90 -9.36 5.37
C ILE A 173 -8.81 -8.40 4.88
N ASP A 174 -8.12 -8.74 3.80
CA ASP A 174 -7.01 -7.93 3.26
C ASP A 174 -7.47 -6.62 2.61
N ARG A 175 -8.78 -6.45 2.36
CA ARG A 175 -9.34 -5.18 1.88
C ARG A 175 -9.35 -4.10 2.96
N TYR A 176 -9.34 -4.50 4.23
CA TYR A 176 -9.37 -3.56 5.35
C TYR A 176 -7.93 -3.23 5.77
N PRO A 177 -7.54 -1.94 5.78
CA PRO A 177 -6.26 -1.53 6.34
C PRO A 177 -6.19 -1.85 7.83
N ARG A 178 -4.97 -2.13 8.31
CA ARG A 178 -4.72 -2.38 9.73
C ARG A 178 -4.99 -1.12 10.56
N ALA A 179 -5.60 -1.29 11.73
CA ALA A 179 -5.61 -0.26 12.76
C ALA A 179 -4.17 -0.02 13.28
N LYS A 180 -3.64 1.19 13.07
CA LYS A 180 -2.28 1.55 13.48
C LYS A 180 -2.25 2.38 14.76
N LEU A 181 -3.28 3.19 14.99
CA LEU A 181 -3.38 4.04 16.16
C LEU A 181 -4.43 3.49 17.10
N ILE A 182 -4.07 3.34 18.36
CA ILE A 182 -4.94 2.83 19.41
C ILE A 182 -4.95 3.80 20.59
N GLN A 183 -6.07 3.85 21.29
CA GLN A 183 -6.25 4.64 22.50
C GLN A 183 -7.10 3.85 23.48
N ALA A 184 -6.71 3.80 24.76
CA ALA A 184 -7.55 3.18 25.76
C ALA A 184 -8.79 4.04 26.06
N LYS A 185 -9.93 3.39 26.27
CA LYS A 185 -11.18 4.05 26.68
C LYS A 185 -10.96 4.86 27.96
N GLY A 186 -11.21 6.16 27.89
CA GLY A 186 -11.03 7.10 29.00
C GLY A 186 -9.57 7.52 29.26
N ASP A 187 -8.64 7.21 28.35
CA ASP A 187 -7.29 7.78 28.32
C ASP A 187 -7.19 8.79 27.15
N ASN A 188 -6.32 9.79 27.31
CA ASN A 188 -6.01 10.78 26.28
C ASN A 188 -4.73 10.43 25.50
N LYS A 189 -3.96 9.44 25.96
CA LYS A 189 -2.76 8.98 25.28
C LYS A 189 -3.11 8.18 24.04
N VAL A 190 -2.41 8.47 22.94
CA VAL A 190 -2.51 7.73 21.68
C VAL A 190 -1.24 6.92 21.51
N TYR A 191 -1.39 5.67 21.07
CA TYR A 191 -0.27 4.77 20.84
C TYR A 191 -0.29 4.30 19.39
N TYR A 192 0.90 4.16 18.80
CA TYR A 192 1.10 3.44 17.56
C TYR A 192 1.30 1.95 17.87
N LEU A 193 0.56 1.09 17.17
CA LEU A 193 0.70 -0.36 17.24
C LEU A 193 1.58 -0.84 16.09
N THR A 194 2.77 -1.31 16.46
CA THR A 194 3.75 -1.85 15.51
C THR A 194 3.29 -3.17 14.92
N GLU A 195 3.90 -3.55 13.80
CA GLU A 195 3.70 -4.83 13.12
C GLU A 195 3.96 -6.02 14.03
N ASN A 196 4.87 -5.85 15.00
CA ASN A 196 5.26 -6.88 15.96
C ASN A 196 4.37 -6.89 17.22
N GLY A 197 3.30 -6.10 17.26
CA GLY A 197 2.37 -6.04 18.39
C GLY A 197 2.90 -5.29 19.61
N MET A 198 3.82 -4.34 19.40
CA MET A 198 4.30 -3.45 20.47
C MET A 198 3.59 -2.09 20.38
N ARG A 199 3.39 -1.44 21.52
CA ARG A 199 2.78 -0.10 21.61
C ARG A 199 3.86 0.97 21.79
N ARG A 200 3.86 2.00 20.95
CA ARG A 200 4.72 3.18 21.07
C ARG A 200 3.88 4.42 21.36
N LEU A 201 4.23 5.19 22.38
CA LEU A 201 3.49 6.40 22.71
C LEU A 201 3.65 7.45 21.60
N MET A 202 2.54 8.04 21.17
CA MET A 202 2.50 9.20 20.27
C MET A 202 2.17 10.45 21.09
N PRO A 203 3.17 11.21 21.57
CA PRO A 203 2.96 12.24 22.59
C PRO A 203 2.31 13.52 22.06
N ASP A 204 2.33 13.75 20.74
CA ASP A 204 1.68 14.89 20.09
C ASP A 204 0.90 14.44 18.84
N ALA A 205 -0.19 15.15 18.54
CA ALA A 205 -1.02 14.88 17.38
C ALA A 205 -0.26 15.04 16.07
N LYS A 206 0.61 16.05 16.01
CA LYS A 206 1.44 16.32 14.83
C LYS A 206 2.39 15.16 14.50
N ILE A 207 2.76 14.35 15.50
CA ILE A 207 3.63 13.19 15.27
C ILE A 207 2.88 12.14 14.45
N TYR A 208 1.70 11.69 14.87
CA TYR A 208 0.98 10.69 14.08
C TYR A 208 0.51 11.24 12.72
N GLU A 209 0.25 12.55 12.63
CA GLU A 209 -0.04 13.26 11.37
C GLU A 209 1.16 13.27 10.41
N SER A 210 2.39 13.37 10.93
CA SER A 210 3.61 13.28 10.12
C SER A 210 3.80 11.90 9.47
N TYR A 211 3.13 10.86 9.99
CA TYR A 211 3.04 9.53 9.39
C TYR A 211 1.83 9.36 8.45
N GLY A 212 1.09 10.44 8.19
CA GLY A 212 -0.11 10.45 7.34
C GLY A 212 -1.37 9.90 8.02
N ASN A 213 -1.34 9.67 9.33
CA ASN A 213 -2.53 9.24 10.07
C ASN A 213 -3.34 10.46 10.51
N ARG A 214 -4.64 10.26 10.78
CA ARG A 214 -5.54 11.30 11.27
C ARG A 214 -6.13 10.87 12.60
N LYS A 215 -6.74 11.82 13.31
CA LYS A 215 -7.50 11.53 14.53
C LYS A 215 -8.62 10.49 14.31
N ALA A 216 -9.26 10.50 13.14
CA ALA A 216 -10.26 9.50 12.75
C ALA A 216 -9.69 8.09 12.50
N ASP A 217 -8.37 7.94 12.52
CA ASP A 217 -7.70 6.65 12.39
C ASP A 217 -7.40 5.97 13.73
N ILE A 218 -7.70 6.65 14.84
CA ILE A 218 -7.52 6.15 16.20
C ILE A 218 -8.67 5.21 16.56
N VAL A 219 -8.33 3.96 16.85
CA VAL A 219 -9.26 2.95 17.36
C VAL A 219 -9.27 3.00 18.89
N THR A 220 -10.46 3.08 19.47
CA THR A 220 -10.62 3.02 20.94
C THR A 220 -10.69 1.57 21.40
N ILE A 221 -9.82 1.18 22.33
CA ILE A 221 -9.71 -0.19 22.87
C ILE A 221 -9.88 -0.20 24.39
N SER A 222 -10.03 -1.39 24.99
CA SER A 222 -10.06 -1.56 26.43
C SER A 222 -8.66 -1.35 27.05
N LYS A 223 -8.61 -0.91 28.31
CA LYS A 223 -7.33 -0.78 29.04
C LYS A 223 -6.63 -2.14 29.18
N LYS A 224 -7.41 -3.22 29.28
CA LYS A 224 -6.90 -4.59 29.37
C LYS A 224 -6.15 -4.96 28.10
N GLU A 225 -6.74 -4.69 26.93
CA GLU A 225 -6.06 -4.90 25.66
C GLU A 225 -4.83 -4.01 25.52
N LEU A 226 -4.92 -2.72 25.87
CA LEU A 226 -3.76 -1.83 25.76
C LEU A 226 -2.58 -2.38 26.57
N ASN A 227 -2.81 -2.92 27.76
CA ASN A 227 -1.78 -3.49 28.65
C ASN A 227 -1.23 -4.85 28.20
N TYR A 228 -1.90 -5.54 27.28
CA TYR A 228 -1.37 -6.76 26.69
C TYR A 228 -0.17 -6.48 25.77
N TYR A 229 -0.19 -5.34 25.07
CA TYR A 229 0.90 -4.98 24.16
C TYR A 229 2.11 -4.47 24.95
N PRO A 230 3.31 -5.07 24.78
CA PRO A 230 4.54 -4.57 25.39
C PRO A 230 4.90 -3.19 24.83
N GLU A 231 5.58 -2.39 25.65
CA GLU A 231 6.03 -1.06 25.25
C GLU A 231 7.24 -1.13 24.32
N ASP A 232 7.20 -0.32 23.27
CA ASP A 232 8.29 -0.08 22.35
C ASP A 232 9.10 1.14 22.80
N LEU A 233 10.26 0.85 23.39
CA LEU A 233 11.15 1.84 24.01
C LEU A 233 12.36 2.17 23.14
N TYR A 234 12.61 1.41 22.07
CA TYR A 234 13.83 1.55 21.29
C TYR A 234 13.50 2.01 19.88
N ILE A 235 14.20 3.03 19.42
CA ILE A 235 13.94 3.62 18.11
C ILE A 235 15.24 3.84 17.33
N TYR A 236 15.12 3.88 16.01
CA TYR A 236 16.17 4.39 15.12
C TYR A 236 15.55 5.32 14.08
N GLN A 237 16.35 6.22 13.54
CA GLN A 237 15.87 7.17 12.54
C GLN A 237 15.90 6.53 11.14
N GLU A 238 14.74 6.45 10.50
CA GLU A 238 14.62 5.81 9.18
C GLU A 238 15.12 6.72 8.04
N ASN A 239 14.93 8.04 8.16
CA ASN A 239 15.23 9.00 7.10
C ASN A 239 15.83 10.32 7.63
N PRO A 240 17.06 10.71 7.21
CA PRO A 240 18.06 9.85 6.56
C PRO A 240 18.35 8.62 7.42
N LEU A 241 18.61 7.48 6.77
CA LEU A 241 18.81 6.21 7.47
C LEU A 241 20.00 6.30 8.42
N ASN A 242 19.72 6.24 9.71
CA ASN A 242 20.70 6.07 10.77
C ASN A 242 20.32 4.85 11.61
N ARG A 243 21.22 3.86 11.69
CA ARG A 243 21.05 2.63 12.48
C ARG A 243 21.47 2.76 13.94
N ASP A 244 21.85 3.95 14.37
CA ASP A 244 22.03 4.25 15.79
C ASP A 244 20.72 4.03 16.54
N VAL A 245 20.79 3.20 17.58
CA VAL A 245 19.63 2.86 18.40
C VAL A 245 19.57 3.81 19.59
N PHE A 246 18.37 4.31 19.88
CA PHE A 246 18.10 5.17 21.02
C PHE A 246 17.03 4.55 21.92
N MET A 247 17.19 4.65 23.23
CA MET A 247 16.17 4.31 24.22
C MET A 247 15.39 5.58 24.54
N ILE A 248 14.07 5.48 24.53
CA ILE A 248 13.17 6.56 24.95
C ILE A 248 12.78 6.28 26.40
N SER A 249 13.03 7.25 27.28
CA SER A 249 12.52 7.25 28.65
C SER A 249 12.14 8.66 29.06
N ASN A 250 10.91 8.85 29.53
CA ASN A 250 10.40 10.13 30.03
C ASN A 250 10.61 11.32 29.07
N GLY A 251 10.44 11.10 27.76
CA GLY A 251 10.61 12.15 26.73
C GLY A 251 12.07 12.46 26.37
N ILE A 252 13.02 11.69 26.90
CA ILE A 252 14.44 11.78 26.59
C ILE A 252 14.81 10.57 25.72
N LYS A 253 15.55 10.82 24.62
CA LYS A 253 16.20 9.78 23.83
C LYS A 253 17.67 9.69 24.23
N GLN A 254 18.13 8.48 24.53
CA GLN A 254 19.51 8.22 24.92
C GLN A 254 20.12 7.22 23.95
N TYR A 255 21.29 7.55 23.41
CA TYR A 255 22.00 6.65 22.49
C TYR A 255 22.43 5.36 23.21
N LEU A 256 22.17 4.20 22.61
CA LEU A 256 22.71 2.92 23.05
C LEU A 256 24.01 2.63 22.31
N THR A 257 25.09 2.45 23.06
CA THR A 257 26.32 1.93 22.46
C THR A 257 26.12 0.50 21.93
N PRO A 258 26.88 0.05 20.92
CA PRO A 258 26.83 -1.34 20.45
C PRO A 258 27.06 -2.37 21.57
N MET A 259 27.83 -2.01 22.60
CA MET A 259 28.05 -2.83 23.78
C MET A 259 26.80 -2.95 24.65
N ALA A 260 26.07 -1.86 24.86
CA ALA A 260 24.78 -1.87 25.56
C ALA A 260 23.74 -2.74 24.82
N ILE A 261 23.63 -2.59 23.49
CA ILE A 261 22.73 -3.41 22.66
C ILE A 261 23.02 -4.90 22.84
N ARG A 262 24.30 -5.30 22.79
CA ARG A 262 24.72 -6.69 23.00
C ARG A 262 24.39 -7.22 24.39
N ARG A 263 24.64 -6.43 25.43
CA ARG A 263 24.39 -6.81 26.83
C ARG A 263 22.90 -6.91 27.17
N MET A 264 22.07 -6.09 26.54
CA MET A 264 20.61 -6.16 26.68
C MET A 264 19.98 -7.23 25.77
N GLU A 265 20.80 -7.90 24.94
CA GLU A 265 20.36 -8.90 23.95
C GLU A 265 19.25 -8.38 23.00
N LEU A 266 19.25 -7.07 22.74
CA LEU A 266 18.19 -6.37 22.03
C LEU A 266 18.06 -6.93 20.61
N LYS A 267 16.83 -7.29 20.23
CA LYS A 267 16.51 -7.82 18.91
C LYS A 267 16.02 -6.70 17.99
N GLU A 268 16.26 -6.86 16.69
CA GLU A 268 15.87 -5.86 15.67
C GLU A 268 14.37 -5.54 15.71
N PHE A 269 13.52 -6.55 15.92
CA PHE A 269 12.06 -6.37 15.98
C PHE A 269 11.59 -5.53 17.18
N GLN A 270 12.45 -5.33 18.18
CA GLN A 270 12.20 -4.49 19.35
C GLN A 270 12.65 -3.05 19.14
N VAL A 271 13.24 -2.72 17.99
CA VAL A 271 13.69 -1.37 17.64
C VAL A 271 12.86 -0.86 16.48
N ALA A 272 12.03 0.15 16.75
CA ALA A 272 11.14 0.65 15.72
C ALA A 272 11.74 1.81 14.91
N PRO A 273 11.50 1.82 13.58
CA PRO A 273 11.80 2.99 12.77
C PRO A 273 10.93 4.17 13.19
N VAL A 274 11.55 5.36 13.20
CA VAL A 274 10.86 6.65 13.34
C VAL A 274 11.29 7.62 12.27
N ASN A 275 10.38 8.52 11.90
CA ASN A 275 10.72 9.65 11.05
C ASN A 275 11.47 10.74 11.83
N GLN A 276 12.04 11.70 11.12
CA GLN A 276 12.78 12.82 11.71
C GLN A 276 11.92 13.66 12.68
N TYR A 277 10.60 13.75 12.46
CA TYR A 277 9.68 14.58 13.25
C TYR A 277 9.47 14.01 14.65
N GLU A 278 9.19 12.71 14.75
CA GLU A 278 9.13 12.01 16.03
C GLU A 278 10.52 11.98 16.69
N PHE A 279 11.57 11.72 15.92
CA PHE A 279 12.93 11.65 16.45
C PHE A 279 13.37 12.96 17.11
N SER A 280 13.04 14.12 16.51
CA SER A 280 13.40 15.45 17.04
C SER A 280 12.54 15.91 18.21
N TYR A 281 11.37 15.30 18.43
CA TYR A 281 10.51 15.59 19.58
C TYR A 281 11.19 15.28 20.91
N TYR A 282 11.95 14.18 20.96
CA TYR A 282 12.63 13.74 22.18
C TYR A 282 13.92 14.52 22.43
N LYS A 283 14.11 14.95 23.68
CA LYS A 283 15.35 15.62 24.11
C LYS A 283 16.51 14.62 24.11
N THR A 284 17.67 15.00 23.59
CA THR A 284 18.86 14.14 23.64
C THR A 284 19.44 14.11 25.06
N GLY A 285 19.56 12.92 25.64
CA GLY A 285 20.20 12.69 26.93
C GLY A 285 21.61 12.12 26.80
N ALA A 286 22.25 11.89 27.95
CA ALA A 286 23.54 11.21 27.99
C ALA A 286 23.43 9.77 27.43
N PRO A 287 24.46 9.28 26.71
CA PRO A 287 24.47 7.93 26.16
C PRO A 287 24.48 6.88 27.26
N ILE A 288 23.89 5.72 26.96
CA ILE A 288 23.88 4.55 27.82
C ILE A 288 25.09 3.67 27.46
N ILE A 289 26.03 3.64 28.39
CA ILE A 289 27.25 2.85 28.31
C ILE A 289 27.13 1.83 29.45
N TYR A 290 26.87 0.57 29.10
CA TYR A 290 26.94 -0.54 30.05
C TYR A 290 28.31 -1.17 29.96
#